data_AF-A0A2N9ATT4-F1
#
_entry.id   AF-A0A2N9ATT4-F1
#
_cell.length_a   1.000
_cell.length_b   1.000
_cell.length_c   1.000
_cell.angle_alpha   90.00
_cell.angle_beta   90.00
_cell.angle_gamma   90.00
#
_symmetry.space_group_name_H-M   'P 1'
#
loop_
_entity.id
_entity.type
_entity.pdbx_description
1 polymer ?
#
loop_
_entity_poly.entity_id
_entity_poly.type
_entity_poly.pdbx_seq_one_letter_code
_entity_poly.pdbx_strand_id
1 'polypeptide(L)'
;MRGLRRTLDGGRPDGGSGHRFALSLIDSLANAEETVVSAVAWALDGIPLIGGSAGDDLAFRSTVLIHEGQVCREAAVILLVETDFPIRIFKSDNFEPTNRKFVVTAAREDERRVTELNAEPAAREYAMAVGLDPENLSTMSFAAYPLAVKIGGEYYCRSISRVEPDGSMTFFCAIGEGVVLTLAQPRDIVEATRAELESLDASLGGLDLVIGFDCVFRRLDAESRQVRHRIADLYRRYGVVGFETYGEQYRSMHLNQTFTGIAIGRAETPESRGAKIAT
;
A
#
# COMPACT_ATOMS: atom_id res chain seq x y z
N MET A 1 0.51 -22.18 1.48
CA MET A 1 1.07 -21.59 0.24
C MET A 1 1.58 -22.60 -0.79
N ARG A 2 2.63 -23.40 -0.54
CA ARG A 2 3.12 -24.38 -1.55
C ARG A 2 2.06 -25.38 -2.04
N GLY A 3 1.13 -25.78 -1.18
CA GLY A 3 -0.04 -26.59 -1.57
C GLY A 3 -0.96 -25.86 -2.55
N LEU A 4 -1.37 -24.62 -2.23
CA LEU A 4 -2.22 -23.78 -3.06
C LEU A 4 -1.60 -23.50 -4.43
N ARG A 5 -0.29 -23.23 -4.48
CA ARG A 5 0.45 -23.04 -5.74
C ARG A 5 0.41 -24.29 -6.63
N ARG A 6 0.65 -25.47 -6.05
CA ARG A 6 0.57 -26.74 -6.79
C ARG A 6 -0.82 -26.98 -7.40
N THR A 7 -1.88 -26.56 -6.71
CA THR A 7 -3.25 -26.65 -7.25
C THR A 7 -3.43 -25.81 -8.52
N LEU A 8 -2.80 -24.63 -8.58
CA LEU A 8 -2.83 -23.78 -9.78
C LEU A 8 -1.89 -24.26 -10.88
N ASP A 9 -0.70 -24.74 -10.52
CA ASP A 9 0.25 -25.30 -11.48
C ASP A 9 -0.34 -26.51 -12.23
N GLY A 10 -1.27 -27.25 -11.62
CA GLY A 10 -2.01 -28.34 -12.25
C GLY A 10 -3.05 -27.90 -13.30
N GLY A 11 -3.44 -26.62 -13.33
CA GLY A 11 -4.47 -26.09 -14.21
C GLY A 11 -3.96 -25.62 -15.58
N ARG A 12 -2.74 -25.06 -15.65
CA ARG A 12 -2.07 -24.60 -16.89
C ARG A 12 -0.54 -24.53 -16.70
N PRO A 13 0.27 -25.28 -17.47
CA PRO A 13 1.73 -25.18 -17.40
C PRO A 13 2.29 -23.86 -17.96
N ASP A 14 1.58 -23.22 -18.90
CA ASP A 14 2.06 -22.07 -19.70
C ASP A 14 1.41 -20.72 -19.31
N GLY A 15 0.73 -20.65 -18.16
CA GLY A 15 0.21 -19.39 -17.63
C GLY A 15 1.36 -18.48 -17.16
N GLY A 16 1.96 -17.71 -18.07
CA GLY A 16 3.01 -16.76 -17.75
C GLY A 16 2.61 -15.79 -16.63
N SER A 17 3.59 -15.15 -15.98
CA SER A 17 3.39 -14.25 -14.83
C SER A 17 2.39 -13.11 -15.05
N GLY A 18 2.08 -12.77 -16.32
CA GLY A 18 1.08 -11.77 -16.71
C GLY A 18 -0.39 -12.19 -16.57
N HIS A 19 -0.67 -13.35 -15.96
CA HIS A 19 -2.03 -13.90 -15.79
C HIS A 19 -2.30 -14.43 -14.37
N ARG A 20 -1.32 -14.37 -13.48
CA ARG A 20 -1.39 -14.89 -12.11
C ARG A 20 -1.04 -13.82 -11.10
N PHE A 21 -1.81 -13.74 -10.03
CA PHE A 21 -1.52 -12.86 -8.90
C PHE A 21 -2.07 -13.44 -7.61
N ALA A 22 -1.52 -12.99 -6.49
CA ALA A 22 -2.02 -13.25 -5.16
C ALA A 22 -2.64 -11.99 -4.57
N LEU A 23 -3.76 -12.16 -3.88
CA LEU A 23 -4.40 -11.15 -3.04
C LEU A 23 -4.17 -11.49 -1.57
N SER A 24 -3.70 -10.54 -0.76
CA SER A 24 -3.69 -10.66 0.70
C SER A 24 -4.62 -9.65 1.36
N LEU A 25 -5.44 -10.12 2.28
CA LEU A 25 -6.12 -9.30 3.27
C LEU A 25 -5.55 -9.66 4.64
N ILE A 26 -5.05 -8.66 5.38
CA ILE A 26 -4.37 -8.88 6.66
C ILE A 26 -5.06 -8.09 7.76
N ASP A 27 -5.23 -8.69 8.93
CA ASP A 27 -5.64 -7.98 10.13
C ASP A 27 -4.54 -6.99 10.57
N SER A 28 -4.79 -5.68 10.47
CA SER A 28 -3.74 -4.65 10.66
C SER A 28 -3.26 -4.49 12.10
N LEU A 29 -4.13 -4.78 13.06
CA LEU A 29 -3.80 -4.59 14.48
C LEU A 29 -3.07 -5.80 15.09
N ALA A 30 -2.80 -6.83 14.29
CA ALA A 30 -1.93 -7.94 14.66
C ALA A 30 -0.43 -7.59 14.56
N ASN A 31 -0.07 -6.44 13.96
CA ASN A 31 1.31 -5.98 13.73
C ASN A 31 2.21 -7.04 13.04
N ALA A 32 1.62 -7.86 12.18
CA ALA A 32 2.28 -9.00 11.54
C ALA A 32 2.43 -8.83 10.02
N GLU A 33 2.03 -7.67 9.46
CA GLU A 33 1.97 -7.45 8.02
C GLU A 33 3.31 -7.70 7.32
N GLU A 34 4.42 -7.13 7.79
CA GLU A 34 5.74 -7.32 7.17
C GLU A 34 6.18 -8.78 7.19
N THR A 35 5.97 -9.45 8.32
CA THR A 35 6.33 -10.88 8.51
C THR A 35 5.50 -11.76 7.59
N VAL A 36 4.18 -11.57 7.56
CA VAL A 36 3.26 -12.34 6.73
C VAL A 36 3.55 -12.12 5.25
N VAL A 37 3.69 -10.86 4.83
CA VAL A 37 3.99 -10.50 3.43
C VAL A 37 5.29 -11.11 2.96
N SER A 38 6.35 -11.02 3.77
CA SER A 38 7.67 -11.57 3.41
C SER A 38 7.61 -13.10 3.28
N ALA A 39 6.97 -13.78 4.23
CA ALA A 39 6.82 -15.23 4.21
C ALA A 39 5.95 -15.71 3.03
N VAL A 40 4.85 -15.02 2.73
CA VAL A 40 3.96 -15.34 1.63
C VAL A 40 4.64 -15.07 0.29
N ALA A 41 5.28 -13.91 0.10
CA ALA A 41 5.97 -13.56 -1.13
C ALA A 41 7.08 -14.56 -1.46
N TRP A 42 7.86 -15.02 -0.47
CA TRP A 42 8.86 -16.06 -0.67
C TRP A 42 8.25 -17.39 -1.15
N ALA A 43 7.06 -17.75 -0.66
CA ALA A 43 6.36 -18.97 -1.06
C ALA A 43 5.65 -18.87 -2.42
N LEU A 44 5.38 -17.66 -2.90
CA LEU A 44 4.69 -17.38 -4.17
C LEU A 44 5.59 -17.49 -5.40
N ASP A 45 6.92 -17.40 -5.23
CA ASP A 45 7.91 -17.75 -6.26
C ASP A 45 7.67 -17.05 -7.60
N GLY A 46 7.67 -15.72 -7.56
CA GLY A 46 7.50 -14.86 -8.73
C GLY A 46 6.05 -14.48 -9.06
N ILE A 47 5.04 -15.10 -8.43
CA ILE A 47 3.66 -14.60 -8.52
C ILE A 47 3.55 -13.30 -7.72
N PRO A 48 3.12 -12.17 -8.34
CA PRO A 48 2.99 -10.91 -7.64
C PRO A 48 1.91 -10.97 -6.55
N LEU A 49 2.24 -10.47 -5.36
CA LEU A 49 1.31 -10.29 -4.25
C LEU A 49 0.84 -8.84 -4.20
N ILE A 50 -0.46 -8.62 -4.06
CA ILE A 50 -1.06 -7.32 -3.81
C ILE A 50 -2.14 -7.45 -2.74
N GLY A 51 -2.50 -6.37 -2.05
CA GLY A 51 -3.43 -6.50 -0.94
C GLY A 51 -3.62 -5.27 -0.08
N GLY A 52 -4.45 -5.44 0.94
CA GLY A 52 -4.77 -4.41 1.91
C GLY A 52 -4.83 -4.95 3.34
N SER A 53 -4.40 -4.12 4.29
CA SER A 53 -4.67 -4.36 5.71
C SER A 53 -6.03 -3.79 6.10
N ALA A 54 -6.81 -4.57 6.85
CA ALA A 54 -8.14 -4.19 7.32
C ALA A 54 -8.09 -2.90 8.17
N GLY A 55 -9.20 -2.16 8.21
CA GLY A 55 -9.34 -0.96 9.03
C GLY A 55 -10.67 -0.94 9.80
N ASP A 56 -10.77 -0.04 10.77
CA ASP A 56 -11.92 0.15 11.66
C ASP A 56 -12.33 1.63 11.77
N ASP A 57 -12.32 2.32 10.63
CA ASP A 57 -12.70 3.73 10.46
C ASP A 57 -11.97 4.71 11.41
N LEU A 58 -10.64 4.60 11.42
CA LEU A 58 -9.72 5.40 12.22
C LEU A 58 -9.89 5.25 13.74
N ALA A 59 -10.62 4.25 14.21
CA ALA A 59 -10.74 3.97 15.63
C ALA A 59 -9.49 3.31 16.22
N PHE A 60 -8.76 2.51 15.42
CA PHE A 60 -7.55 1.78 15.78
C PHE A 60 -7.72 0.92 17.05
N ARG A 61 -8.87 0.25 17.18
CA ARG A 61 -9.25 -0.59 18.33
C ARG A 61 -9.37 -2.07 17.99
N SER A 62 -10.01 -2.40 16.87
CA SER A 62 -10.19 -3.80 16.47
C SER A 62 -10.51 -3.91 14.99
N THR A 63 -9.73 -4.72 14.30
CA THR A 63 -9.96 -5.12 12.92
C THR A 63 -10.31 -6.60 12.85
N VAL A 64 -11.04 -6.98 11.79
CA VAL A 64 -11.46 -8.36 11.55
C VAL A 64 -11.45 -8.65 10.06
N LEU A 65 -11.24 -9.91 9.72
CA LEU A 65 -11.44 -10.44 8.37
C LEU A 65 -12.66 -11.36 8.36
N ILE A 66 -13.28 -11.52 7.20
CA ILE A 66 -14.36 -12.48 7.00
C ILE A 66 -13.92 -13.49 5.95
N HIS A 67 -13.94 -14.77 6.30
CA HIS A 67 -13.64 -15.88 5.40
C HIS A 67 -14.72 -16.96 5.56
N GLU A 68 -15.40 -17.32 4.46
CA GLU A 68 -16.48 -18.32 4.44
C GLU A 68 -17.56 -18.08 5.51
N GLY A 69 -17.93 -16.82 5.71
CA GLY A 69 -18.94 -16.42 6.70
C GLY A 69 -18.47 -16.43 8.16
N GLN A 70 -17.20 -16.74 8.44
CA GLN A 70 -16.61 -16.71 9.77
C GLN A 70 -15.78 -15.44 9.99
N VAL A 71 -15.85 -14.91 11.22
CA VAL A 71 -15.02 -13.78 11.65
C VAL A 71 -13.65 -14.31 12.07
N CYS A 72 -12.60 -13.85 11.39
CA CYS A 72 -11.21 -14.16 11.69
C CYS A 72 -10.52 -12.94 12.30
N ARG A 73 -9.77 -13.16 13.38
CA ARG A 73 -8.90 -12.17 14.04
C ARG A 73 -7.48 -12.67 14.03
N GLU A 74 -6.53 -11.74 14.05
CA GLU A 74 -5.09 -12.04 14.03
C GLU A 74 -4.74 -13.00 12.88
N ALA A 75 -5.37 -12.75 11.73
CA ALA A 75 -5.37 -13.66 10.60
C ALA A 75 -5.02 -12.93 9.30
N ALA A 76 -4.65 -13.72 8.29
CA ALA A 76 -4.53 -13.28 6.92
C ALA A 76 -5.33 -14.20 6.00
N VAL A 77 -6.06 -13.62 5.06
CA VAL A 77 -6.74 -14.34 3.99
C VAL A 77 -5.91 -14.15 2.72
N ILE A 78 -5.48 -15.26 2.12
CA ILE A 78 -4.67 -15.25 0.89
C ILE A 78 -5.46 -15.94 -0.22
N LEU A 79 -5.68 -15.22 -1.31
CA LEU A 79 -6.27 -15.77 -2.53
C LEU A 79 -5.18 -15.84 -3.60
N LEU A 80 -5.18 -16.92 -4.37
CA LEU A 80 -4.29 -17.07 -5.52
C LEU A 80 -5.16 -17.22 -6.76
N VAL A 81 -4.96 -16.33 -7.72
CA VAL A 81 -5.85 -16.15 -8.86
C VAL A 81 -5.07 -16.39 -10.15
N GLU A 82 -5.67 -17.17 -11.04
CA GLU A 82 -5.27 -17.29 -12.44
C GLU A 82 -6.45 -16.87 -13.32
N THR A 83 -6.17 -16.13 -14.38
CA THR A 83 -7.18 -15.54 -15.26
C THR A 83 -6.74 -15.58 -16.71
N ASP A 84 -7.68 -15.72 -17.65
CA ASP A 84 -7.40 -15.62 -19.09
C ASP A 84 -7.18 -14.17 -19.58
N PHE A 85 -7.41 -13.19 -18.70
CA PHE A 85 -7.26 -11.77 -18.98
C PHE A 85 -5.85 -11.28 -18.64
N PRO A 86 -5.28 -10.34 -19.41
CA PRO A 86 -3.97 -9.76 -19.08
C PRO A 86 -4.06 -8.92 -17.81
N ILE A 87 -3.05 -9.04 -16.94
CA ILE A 87 -3.02 -8.31 -15.67
C ILE A 87 -1.78 -7.41 -15.53
N ARG A 88 -1.92 -6.35 -14.74
CA ARG A 88 -0.80 -5.51 -14.28
C ARG A 88 -1.01 -5.11 -12.82
N ILE A 89 -0.03 -5.41 -11.97
CA ILE A 89 0.01 -4.79 -10.64
C ILE A 89 0.56 -3.38 -10.73
N PHE A 90 0.12 -2.51 -9.84
CA PHE A 90 0.56 -1.12 -9.80
C PHE A 90 0.64 -0.58 -8.37
N LYS A 91 1.36 0.53 -8.26
CA LYS A 91 1.49 1.35 -7.05
C LYS A 91 1.55 2.82 -7.48
N SER A 92 0.65 3.63 -6.96
CA SER A 92 0.62 5.08 -7.14
C SER A 92 0.92 5.79 -5.82
N ASP A 93 1.99 6.57 -5.81
CA ASP A 93 2.39 7.46 -4.73
C ASP A 93 2.04 8.91 -5.09
N ASN A 94 1.60 9.72 -4.13
CA ASN A 94 1.35 11.15 -4.36
C ASN A 94 2.28 12.02 -3.50
N PHE A 95 3.56 11.70 -3.47
CA PHE A 95 4.52 12.48 -2.70
C PHE A 95 5.86 12.63 -3.42
N GLU A 96 6.57 13.69 -3.07
CA GLU A 96 7.94 13.96 -3.48
C GLU A 96 8.83 14.07 -2.26
N PRO A 97 9.96 13.35 -2.22
CA PRO A 97 10.93 13.52 -1.14
C PRO A 97 11.52 14.94 -1.17
N THR A 98 11.62 15.55 0.01
CA THR A 98 12.33 16.82 0.19
C THR A 98 13.79 16.57 0.57
N ASN A 99 14.53 17.64 0.85
CA ASN A 99 15.90 17.55 1.39
C ASN A 99 15.95 17.40 2.92
N ARG A 100 14.80 17.52 3.62
CA ARG A 100 14.73 17.40 5.08
C ARG A 100 14.75 15.92 5.47
N LYS A 101 15.67 15.55 6.35
CA LYS A 101 15.91 14.18 6.79
C LYS A 101 15.85 14.08 8.30
N PHE A 102 15.48 12.90 8.77
CA PHE A 102 15.51 12.50 10.16
C PHE A 102 16.28 11.19 10.26
N VAL A 103 17.25 11.15 11.16
CA VAL A 103 17.91 9.91 11.56
C VAL A 103 17.15 9.39 12.76
N VAL A 104 16.68 8.15 12.69
CA VAL A 104 16.09 7.45 13.83
C VAL A 104 17.22 7.11 14.80
N THR A 105 17.32 7.83 15.91
CA THR A 105 18.41 7.65 16.89
C THR A 105 18.04 6.68 18.01
N ALA A 106 16.75 6.48 18.27
CA ALA A 106 16.26 5.47 19.20
C ALA A 106 14.87 4.97 18.80
N ALA A 107 14.65 3.65 18.87
CA ALA A 107 13.37 3.02 18.54
C ALA A 107 13.13 1.71 19.32
N ARG A 108 11.85 1.37 19.50
CA ARG A 108 11.36 0.06 19.94
C ARG A 108 10.65 -0.59 18.76
N GLU A 109 11.40 -1.40 18.00
CA GLU A 109 10.95 -1.96 16.72
C GLU A 109 9.70 -2.84 16.87
N ASP A 110 9.67 -3.69 17.90
CA ASP A 110 8.54 -4.58 18.19
C ASP A 110 7.23 -3.82 18.52
N GLU A 111 7.35 -2.59 19.03
CA GLU A 111 6.22 -1.69 19.31
C GLU A 111 5.91 -0.75 18.12
N ARG A 112 6.66 -0.85 17.01
CA ARG A 112 6.66 0.11 15.90
C ARG A 112 6.80 1.56 16.39
N ARG A 113 7.61 1.78 17.44
CA ARG A 113 7.69 3.05 18.17
C ARG A 113 9.05 3.70 17.99
N VAL A 114 9.08 4.89 17.40
CA VAL A 114 10.27 5.72 17.32
C VAL A 114 10.26 6.71 18.48
N THR A 115 11.25 6.63 19.36
CA THR A 115 11.34 7.50 20.54
C THR A 115 12.16 8.75 20.27
N GLU A 116 13.15 8.66 19.37
CA GLU A 116 14.01 9.81 19.03
C GLU A 116 14.27 9.94 17.53
N LEU A 117 14.25 11.20 17.07
CA LEU A 117 14.71 11.61 15.75
C LEU A 117 15.80 12.67 15.94
N ASN A 118 16.94 12.51 15.26
CA ASN A 118 18.06 13.46 15.32
C ASN A 118 18.54 13.76 16.77
N ALA A 119 18.49 12.78 17.68
CA ALA A 119 18.79 12.92 19.11
C ALA A 119 17.87 13.90 19.88
N GLU A 120 16.65 14.09 19.37
CA GLU A 120 15.57 14.86 20.02
C GLU A 120 14.30 14.01 20.13
N PRO A 121 13.36 14.34 21.03
CA PRO A 121 12.06 13.65 21.11
C PRO A 121 11.37 13.62 19.75
N ALA A 122 10.96 12.42 19.31
CA ALA A 122 10.54 12.18 17.94
C ALA A 122 9.41 13.13 17.47
N ALA A 123 8.36 13.29 18.27
CA ALA A 123 7.23 14.17 17.93
C ALA A 123 7.66 15.64 17.83
N ARG A 124 8.56 16.09 18.70
CA ARG A 124 9.04 17.48 18.72
C ARG A 124 9.87 17.79 17.49
N GLU A 125 10.85 16.94 17.15
CA GLU A 125 11.69 17.13 15.96
C GLU A 125 10.88 17.10 14.67
N TYR A 126 9.91 16.19 14.58
CA TYR A 126 8.97 16.14 13.46
C TYR A 126 8.13 17.42 13.37
N ALA A 127 7.49 17.85 14.45
CA ALA A 127 6.65 19.06 14.49
C ALA A 127 7.42 20.31 14.08
N MET A 128 8.63 20.50 14.61
CA MET A 128 9.51 21.62 14.26
C MET A 128 9.84 21.62 12.76
N ALA A 129 10.11 20.45 12.18
CA ALA A 129 10.45 20.33 10.77
C ALA A 129 9.27 20.62 9.82
N VAL A 130 8.03 20.36 10.25
CA VAL A 130 6.81 20.65 9.47
C VAL A 130 6.17 22.00 9.84
N GLY A 131 6.76 22.75 10.78
CA GLY A 131 6.30 24.07 11.20
C GLY A 131 5.01 24.04 12.03
N LEU A 132 4.77 22.96 12.77
CA LEU A 132 3.61 22.79 13.64
C LEU A 132 4.01 22.80 15.12
N ASP A 133 3.03 23.09 15.98
CA ASP A 133 3.16 22.85 17.41
C ASP A 133 3.06 21.33 17.68
N PRO A 134 3.99 20.72 18.45
CA PRO A 134 3.90 19.31 18.83
C PRO A 134 2.54 18.89 19.40
N GLU A 135 1.88 19.76 20.16
CA GLU A 135 0.58 19.49 20.78
C GLU A 135 -0.58 19.47 19.77
N ASN A 136 -0.36 20.04 18.58
CA ASN A 136 -1.35 20.10 17.49
C ASN A 136 -1.14 18.98 16.45
N LEU A 137 -0.15 18.10 16.65
CA LEU A 137 0.03 16.94 15.77
C LEU A 137 -1.20 16.03 15.82
N SER A 138 -1.67 15.66 14.64
CA SER A 138 -2.89 14.87 14.45
C SER A 138 -2.77 13.96 13.24
N THR A 139 -3.68 12.99 13.10
CA THR A 139 -3.76 12.12 11.92
C THR A 139 -3.78 12.90 10.61
N MET A 140 -4.44 14.07 10.60
CA MET A 140 -4.46 14.96 9.44
C MET A 140 -3.08 15.54 9.12
N SER A 141 -2.28 15.85 10.14
CA SER A 141 -0.92 16.34 9.97
C SER A 141 -0.02 15.25 9.36
N PHE A 142 -0.14 14.01 9.86
CA PHE A 142 0.64 12.86 9.35
C PHE A 142 0.27 12.50 7.91
N ALA A 143 -1.01 12.65 7.54
CA ALA A 143 -1.46 12.48 6.16
C ALA A 143 -0.87 13.56 5.22
N ALA A 144 -0.78 14.81 5.68
CA ALA A 144 -0.30 15.95 4.89
C ALA A 144 1.23 16.00 4.75
N TYR A 145 1.98 15.52 5.76
CA TYR A 145 3.44 15.58 5.82
C TYR A 145 4.07 14.19 5.99
N PRO A 146 4.01 13.34 4.96
CA PRO A 146 4.51 11.97 5.02
C PRO A 146 6.02 11.89 5.27
N LEU A 147 6.44 10.82 5.95
CA LEU A 147 7.84 10.41 6.03
C LEU A 147 8.06 9.23 5.09
N ALA A 148 9.22 9.20 4.41
CA ALA A 148 9.56 8.12 3.49
C ALA A 148 10.99 7.62 3.71
N VAL A 149 11.19 6.31 3.56
CA VAL A 149 12.51 5.67 3.53
C VAL A 149 12.95 5.43 2.09
N LYS A 150 14.26 5.56 1.82
CA LYS A 150 14.83 5.26 0.50
C LYS A 150 15.40 3.84 0.47
N ILE A 151 14.87 2.98 -0.40
CA ILE A 151 15.31 1.60 -0.57
C ILE A 151 15.53 1.35 -2.07
N GLY A 152 16.70 0.87 -2.46
CA GLY A 152 16.98 0.53 -3.86
C GLY A 152 16.86 1.71 -4.85
N GLY A 153 16.96 2.95 -4.38
CA GLY A 153 16.79 4.15 -5.21
C GLY A 153 15.38 4.75 -5.18
N GLU A 154 14.37 4.00 -4.73
CA GLU A 154 12.98 4.42 -4.63
C GLU A 154 12.61 4.85 -3.20
N TYR A 155 11.55 5.65 -3.08
CA TYR A 155 11.02 6.11 -1.80
C TYR A 155 9.72 5.37 -1.44
N TYR A 156 9.61 4.98 -0.17
CA TYR A 156 8.45 4.28 0.37
C TYR A 156 7.98 4.98 1.64
N CYS A 157 6.70 5.37 1.67
CA CYS A 157 6.12 6.03 2.83
C CYS A 157 6.10 5.12 4.06
N ARG A 158 6.24 5.76 5.21
CA ARG A 158 6.22 5.20 6.55
C ARG A 158 5.30 6.09 7.38
N SER A 159 4.05 5.68 7.49
CA SER A 159 3.02 6.53 8.06
C SER A 159 3.03 6.48 9.58
N ILE A 160 2.98 7.66 10.19
CA ILE A 160 2.82 7.83 11.63
C ILE A 160 1.35 7.55 11.97
N SER A 161 1.11 6.66 12.92
CA SER A 161 -0.22 6.35 13.45
C SER A 161 -0.65 7.40 14.47
N ARG A 162 0.19 7.65 15.48
CA ARG A 162 -0.09 8.57 16.59
C ARG A 162 1.19 9.03 17.30
N VAL A 163 1.05 10.10 18.07
CA VAL A 163 2.01 10.54 19.08
C VAL A 163 1.58 9.96 20.43
N GLU A 164 2.54 9.45 21.18
CA GLU A 164 2.34 8.90 22.52
C GLU A 164 2.53 9.99 23.59
N PRO A 165 2.00 9.80 24.81
CA PRO A 165 2.13 10.79 25.89
C PRO A 165 3.57 11.14 26.27
N ASP A 166 4.53 10.26 25.98
CA ASP A 166 5.96 10.49 26.23
C ASP A 166 6.68 11.23 25.07
N GLY A 167 5.96 11.62 24.02
CA GLY A 167 6.50 12.30 22.85
C GLY A 167 7.12 11.37 21.80
N SER A 168 7.05 10.05 22.01
CA SER A 168 7.39 9.07 20.96
C SER A 168 6.30 8.98 19.89
N MET A 169 6.66 8.46 18.72
CA MET A 169 5.73 8.28 17.59
C MET A 169 5.58 6.80 17.25
N THR A 170 4.34 6.32 17.21
CA THR A 170 4.03 4.97 16.73
C THR A 170 3.72 5.01 15.23
N PHE A 171 4.28 4.08 14.47
CA PHE A 171 4.12 3.94 13.01
C PHE A 171 3.25 2.73 12.67
N PHE A 172 2.68 2.73 11.45
CA PHE A 172 1.97 1.56 10.91
C PHE A 172 2.90 0.42 10.46
N CYS A 173 4.20 0.66 10.49
CA CYS A 173 5.23 -0.30 10.08
C CYS A 173 6.44 -0.18 11.00
N ALA A 174 7.23 -1.25 11.09
CA ALA A 174 8.44 -1.24 11.89
C ALA A 174 9.49 -0.26 11.33
N ILE A 175 10.12 0.51 12.23
CA ILE A 175 11.19 1.46 11.91
C ILE A 175 12.35 1.19 12.88
N GLY A 176 13.49 0.79 12.34
CA GLY A 176 14.67 0.50 13.13
C GLY A 176 15.58 1.70 13.38
N GLU A 177 16.45 1.56 14.38
CA GLU A 177 17.50 2.54 14.66
C GLU A 177 18.47 2.67 13.49
N GLY A 178 18.95 3.88 13.24
CA GLY A 178 19.82 4.21 12.12
C GLY A 178 19.11 4.37 10.78
N VAL A 179 17.80 4.07 10.69
CA VAL A 179 17.01 4.35 9.48
C VAL A 179 16.95 5.86 9.24
N VAL A 180 17.14 6.26 7.99
CA VAL A 180 16.99 7.65 7.56
C VAL A 180 15.60 7.83 6.93
N LEU A 181 14.76 8.59 7.61
CA LEU A 181 13.48 9.05 7.11
C LEU A 181 13.67 10.39 6.37
N THR A 182 12.97 10.57 5.27
CA THR A 182 12.96 11.79 4.47
C THR A 182 11.56 12.38 4.55
N LEU A 183 11.44 13.64 4.92
CA LEU A 183 10.18 14.35 4.83
C LEU A 183 9.78 14.43 3.36
N ALA A 184 8.55 14.09 3.04
CA ALA A 184 8.01 14.22 1.70
C ALA A 184 6.87 15.24 1.68
N GLN A 185 6.76 15.93 0.54
CA GLN A 185 5.70 16.89 0.27
C GLN A 185 4.65 16.23 -0.64
N PRO A 186 3.36 16.50 -0.42
CA PRO A 186 2.28 15.91 -1.22
C PRO A 186 2.27 16.46 -2.65
N ARG A 187 2.04 15.58 -3.62
CA ARG A 187 1.68 15.89 -5.01
C ARG A 187 0.17 15.97 -5.15
N ASP A 188 -0.30 16.49 -6.29
CA ASP A 188 -1.72 16.39 -6.63
C ASP A 188 -2.13 14.92 -6.78
N ILE A 189 -2.85 14.42 -5.77
CA ILE A 189 -3.37 13.05 -5.72
C ILE A 189 -4.27 12.71 -6.90
N VAL A 190 -5.04 13.68 -7.42
CA VAL A 190 -5.95 13.45 -8.54
C VAL A 190 -5.15 13.20 -9.81
N GLU A 191 -4.15 14.04 -10.07
CA GLU A 191 -3.32 13.90 -11.27
C GLU A 191 -2.41 12.68 -11.20
N ALA A 192 -1.83 12.37 -10.04
CA ALA A 192 -1.05 11.15 -9.84
C ALA A 192 -1.89 9.87 -10.04
N THR A 193 -3.12 9.85 -9.51
CA THR A 193 -4.04 8.72 -9.69
C THR A 193 -4.53 8.61 -11.14
N ARG A 194 -4.84 9.75 -11.78
CA ARG A 194 -5.22 9.80 -13.20
C ARG A 194 -4.11 9.24 -14.08
N ALA A 195 -2.88 9.73 -13.92
CA ALA A 195 -1.74 9.33 -14.74
C ALA A 195 -1.46 7.83 -14.63
N GLU A 196 -1.56 7.26 -13.42
CA GLU A 196 -1.41 5.82 -13.21
C GLU A 196 -2.51 5.03 -13.94
N LEU A 197 -3.78 5.41 -13.76
CA LEU A 197 -4.91 4.71 -14.40
C LEU A 197 -4.90 4.84 -15.93
N GLU A 198 -4.53 6.00 -16.47
CA GLU A 198 -4.35 6.22 -17.92
C GLU A 198 -3.21 5.38 -18.48
N SER A 199 -2.08 5.29 -17.77
CA SER A 199 -0.95 4.44 -18.13
C SER A 199 -1.35 2.96 -18.16
N LEU A 200 -2.11 2.51 -17.16
CA LEU A 200 -2.61 1.14 -17.07
C LEU A 200 -3.57 0.83 -18.23
N ASP A 201 -4.53 1.70 -18.49
CA ASP A 201 -5.49 1.60 -19.61
C ASP A 201 -4.78 1.47 -20.95
N ALA A 202 -3.82 2.35 -21.23
CA ALA A 202 -3.02 2.29 -22.44
C ALA A 202 -2.20 0.98 -22.53
N SER A 203 -1.56 0.57 -21.43
CA SER A 203 -0.68 -0.61 -21.41
C SER A 203 -1.41 -1.95 -21.59
N LEU A 204 -2.70 -1.99 -21.22
CA LEU A 204 -3.55 -3.17 -21.31
C LEU A 204 -4.45 -3.16 -22.57
N GLY A 205 -4.43 -2.08 -23.35
CA GLY A 205 -5.33 -1.90 -24.50
C GLY A 205 -6.78 -1.68 -24.10
N GLY A 206 -7.01 -1.15 -22.90
CA GLY A 206 -8.31 -0.94 -22.27
C GLY A 206 -8.45 -1.71 -20.96
N LEU A 207 -8.75 -0.99 -19.88
CA LEU A 207 -9.12 -1.56 -18.58
C LEU A 207 -10.52 -2.14 -18.61
N ASP A 208 -10.68 -3.29 -17.95
CA ASP A 208 -11.98 -3.91 -17.68
C ASP A 208 -12.35 -3.79 -16.19
N LEU A 209 -11.40 -4.10 -15.31
CA LEU A 209 -11.58 -4.05 -13.86
C LEU A 209 -10.27 -3.63 -13.18
N VAL A 210 -10.38 -2.83 -12.13
CA VAL A 210 -9.27 -2.58 -11.20
C VAL A 210 -9.71 -3.00 -9.81
N ILE A 211 -8.97 -3.90 -9.16
CA ILE A 211 -9.14 -4.19 -7.74
C ILE A 211 -8.08 -3.38 -6.99
N GLY A 212 -8.53 -2.36 -6.29
CA GLY A 212 -7.72 -1.33 -5.66
C GLY A 212 -7.74 -1.37 -4.13
N PHE A 213 -6.59 -1.08 -3.54
CA PHE A 213 -6.37 -0.91 -2.10
C PHE A 213 -5.84 0.50 -1.89
N ASP A 214 -6.69 1.38 -1.37
CA ASP A 214 -6.40 2.80 -1.21
C ASP A 214 -6.20 3.14 0.27
N CYS A 215 -4.98 3.56 0.64
CA CYS A 215 -4.68 3.86 2.03
C CYS A 215 -5.65 4.92 2.58
N VAL A 216 -6.12 4.74 3.82
CA VAL A 216 -7.00 5.72 4.47
C VAL A 216 -6.35 7.10 4.60
N PHE A 217 -5.01 7.17 4.65
CA PHE A 217 -4.31 8.46 4.66
C PHE A 217 -4.41 9.21 3.32
N ARG A 218 -4.60 8.51 2.19
CA ARG A 218 -4.91 9.16 0.91
C ARG A 218 -6.31 9.74 0.89
N ARG A 219 -7.29 9.05 1.50
CA ARG A 219 -8.64 9.59 1.74
C ARG A 219 -8.58 10.87 2.58
N LEU A 220 -7.87 10.84 3.71
CA LEU A 220 -7.73 11.99 4.61
C LEU A 220 -7.05 13.19 3.93
N ASP A 221 -5.97 12.96 3.17
CA ASP A 221 -5.33 14.03 2.39
C ASP A 221 -6.30 14.60 1.33
N ALA A 222 -7.01 13.75 0.60
CA ALA A 222 -7.99 14.18 -0.40
C ALA A 222 -9.18 14.95 0.20
N GLU A 223 -9.63 14.59 1.40
CA GLU A 223 -10.66 15.31 2.15
C GLU A 223 -10.15 16.67 2.61
N SER A 224 -8.93 16.74 3.16
CA SER A 224 -8.31 18.01 3.56
C SER A 224 -8.22 19.00 2.40
N ARG A 225 -7.96 18.49 1.19
CA ARG A 225 -7.85 19.26 -0.05
C ARG A 225 -9.18 19.45 -0.79
N GLN A 226 -10.28 18.87 -0.29
CA GLN A 226 -11.61 18.93 -0.91
C GLN A 226 -11.66 18.32 -2.33
N VAL A 227 -10.81 17.33 -2.63
CA VAL A 227 -10.71 16.67 -3.94
C VAL A 227 -11.20 15.21 -3.95
N ARG A 228 -11.71 14.69 -2.82
CA ARG A 228 -12.23 13.30 -2.71
C ARG A 228 -13.20 12.92 -3.83
N HIS A 229 -14.09 13.84 -4.21
CA HIS A 229 -15.06 13.60 -5.29
C HIS A 229 -14.39 13.35 -6.66
N ARG A 230 -13.29 14.07 -6.97
CA ARG A 230 -12.54 13.90 -8.22
C ARG A 230 -11.86 12.53 -8.29
N ILE A 231 -11.36 12.03 -7.17
CA ILE A 231 -10.80 10.67 -7.06
C ILE A 231 -11.90 9.64 -7.28
N ALA A 232 -13.06 9.80 -6.63
CA ALA A 232 -14.20 8.90 -6.81
C ALA A 232 -14.68 8.85 -8.28
N ASP A 233 -14.63 9.98 -8.99
CA ASP A 233 -14.98 10.03 -10.41
C ASP A 233 -13.97 9.27 -11.29
N LEU A 234 -12.67 9.34 -10.97
CA LEU A 234 -11.66 8.49 -11.61
C LEU A 234 -11.93 7.02 -11.35
N TYR A 235 -12.22 6.64 -10.09
CA TYR A 235 -12.52 5.26 -9.72
C TYR A 235 -13.72 4.71 -10.48
N ARG A 236 -14.80 5.50 -10.63
CA ARG A 236 -15.96 5.10 -11.45
C ARG A 236 -15.61 4.98 -12.93
N ARG A 237 -14.83 5.92 -13.47
CA ARG A 237 -14.43 5.92 -14.89
C ARG A 237 -13.62 4.67 -15.26
N TYR A 238 -12.70 4.25 -14.42
CA TYR A 238 -11.77 3.14 -14.69
C TYR A 238 -12.19 1.81 -14.06
N GLY A 239 -13.41 1.70 -13.54
CA GLY A 239 -13.92 0.45 -12.97
C GLY A 239 -13.15 -0.02 -11.73
N VAL A 240 -12.74 0.91 -10.87
CA VAL A 240 -12.05 0.59 -9.62
C VAL A 240 -13.05 0.12 -8.56
N VAL A 241 -12.82 -1.08 -8.04
CA VAL A 241 -13.50 -1.67 -6.88
C VAL A 241 -12.46 -2.05 -5.83
N GLY A 242 -12.86 -2.22 -4.57
CA GLY A 242 -11.95 -2.70 -3.52
C GLY A 242 -12.17 -2.00 -2.20
N PHE A 243 -11.09 -1.64 -1.51
CA PHE A 243 -11.13 -1.25 -0.11
C PHE A 243 -10.29 0.00 0.18
N GLU A 244 -10.77 0.80 1.14
CA GLU A 244 -9.90 1.69 1.90
C GLU A 244 -9.18 0.86 2.98
N THR A 245 -7.88 1.10 3.18
CA THR A 245 -7.02 0.21 4.00
C THR A 245 -6.16 0.98 5.00
N TYR A 246 -5.67 0.31 6.06
CA TYR A 246 -4.67 0.89 6.98
C TYR A 246 -3.23 0.72 6.49
N GLY A 247 -3.05 -0.13 5.49
CA GLY A 247 -1.79 -0.35 4.84
C GLY A 247 -2.02 -1.20 3.59
N GLU A 248 -1.00 -1.28 2.75
CA GLU A 248 -1.08 -1.93 1.45
C GLU A 248 0.00 -2.99 1.35
N GLN A 249 -0.31 -4.07 0.65
CA GLN A 249 0.69 -5.08 0.29
C GLN A 249 1.03 -4.93 -1.19
N TYR A 250 2.33 -4.85 -1.49
CA TYR A 250 2.81 -4.79 -2.86
C TYR A 250 4.10 -5.59 -2.98
N ARG A 251 4.04 -6.69 -3.71
CA ARG A 251 5.09 -7.71 -3.83
C ARG A 251 5.49 -8.21 -2.44
N SER A 252 6.74 -8.00 -2.03
CA SER A 252 7.27 -8.41 -0.73
C SER A 252 7.27 -7.27 0.29
N MET A 253 6.51 -6.19 0.05
CA MET A 253 6.54 -5.00 0.90
C MET A 253 5.17 -4.68 1.49
N HIS A 254 5.20 -4.22 2.74
CA HIS A 254 4.11 -3.47 3.35
C HIS A 254 4.34 -1.97 3.13
N LEU A 255 3.33 -1.29 2.63
CA LEU A 255 3.36 0.12 2.24
C LEU A 255 2.25 0.88 2.95
N ASN A 256 2.40 2.20 3.04
CA ASN A 256 1.37 3.11 3.51
C ASN A 256 1.32 4.33 2.59
N GLN A 257 0.22 5.08 2.61
CA GLN A 257 0.02 6.30 1.81
C GLN A 257 0.14 6.07 0.30
N THR A 258 -0.19 4.87 -0.17
CA THR A 258 -0.19 4.50 -1.57
C THR A 258 -1.57 4.02 -2.03
N PHE A 259 -1.80 4.07 -3.33
CA PHE A 259 -2.88 3.34 -3.97
C PHE A 259 -2.26 2.19 -4.73
N THR A 260 -2.52 0.96 -4.30
CA THR A 260 -2.01 -0.24 -4.94
C THR A 260 -3.16 -1.03 -5.53
N GLY A 261 -2.85 -1.93 -6.45
CA GLY A 261 -3.88 -2.82 -6.93
C GLY A 261 -3.44 -3.70 -8.08
N ILE A 262 -4.44 -4.38 -8.60
CA ILE A 262 -4.36 -5.21 -9.80
C ILE A 262 -5.32 -4.63 -10.85
N ALA A 263 -4.77 -4.26 -11.98
CA ALA A 263 -5.50 -3.90 -13.18
C ALA A 263 -5.67 -5.15 -14.05
N ILE A 264 -6.90 -5.37 -14.51
CA ILE A 264 -7.29 -6.46 -15.39
C ILE A 264 -7.77 -5.83 -16.69
N GLY A 265 -7.09 -6.16 -17.79
CA GLY A 265 -7.45 -5.69 -19.13
C GLY A 265 -8.58 -6.53 -19.73
N ARG A 266 -9.00 -6.18 -20.94
CA ARG A 266 -9.99 -6.97 -21.69
C ARG A 266 -9.38 -8.25 -22.26
N ALA A 267 -10.23 -9.24 -22.51
CA ALA A 267 -9.81 -10.48 -23.14
C ALA A 267 -9.16 -10.19 -24.50
N GLU A 268 -8.00 -10.80 -24.76
CA GLU A 268 -7.39 -10.71 -26.07
C GLU A 268 -8.33 -11.34 -27.10
N THR A 269 -8.78 -10.56 -28.08
CA THR A 269 -9.47 -11.11 -29.25
C THR A 269 -8.54 -12.04 -30.04
N PRO A 270 -9.07 -13.06 -30.75
CA PRO A 270 -8.24 -13.98 -31.55
C PRO A 270 -7.29 -13.27 -32.52
N GLU A 271 -7.70 -12.12 -33.07
CA GLU A 271 -6.89 -11.29 -33.97
C GLU A 271 -5.64 -10.69 -33.31
N SER A 272 -5.73 -10.30 -32.03
CA SER A 272 -4.59 -9.72 -31.29
C SER A 272 -3.55 -10.76 -30.84
N ARG A 273 -3.96 -12.03 -30.69
CA ARG A 273 -3.03 -13.15 -30.40
C ARG A 273 -2.18 -13.51 -31.62
N GLY A 274 -2.76 -13.48 -32.82
CA GLY A 274 -2.03 -13.77 -34.06
C GLY A 274 -0.91 -12.76 -34.36
N ALA A 275 -1.11 -11.49 -34.00
CA ALA A 275 -0.12 -10.44 -34.24
C ALA A 275 1.13 -10.55 -33.34
N LYS A 276 0.98 -10.97 -32.07
CA LYS A 276 2.12 -11.12 -31.13
C LYS A 276 2.99 -12.34 -31.40
N ILE A 277 2.48 -13.37 -32.08
CA ILE A 277 3.25 -14.59 -32.41
C ILE A 277 4.09 -14.39 -33.70
N ALA A 278 3.74 -13.41 -34.52
CA ALA A 278 4.40 -13.13 -35.80
C ALA A 278 5.55 -12.11 -35.73
N THR A 279 5.97 -11.69 -34.52
CA THR A 279 7.06 -10.72 -34.29
C THR A 279 8.12 -11.33 -33.37
#